data_AF-A0A5C7M085-F1
#
_entry.id   AF-A0A5C7M085-F1
#
_cell.length_a   1.000
_cell.length_b   1.000
_cell.length_c   1.000
_cell.angle_alpha   90.00
_cell.angle_beta   90.00
_cell.angle_gamma   90.00
#
_symmetry.space_group_name_H-M   'P 1'
#
loop_
_entity.id
_entity.type
_entity.pdbx_description
1 polymer ?
#
loop_
_entity_poly.entity_id
_entity_poly.type
_entity_poly.pdbx_seq_one_letter_code
_entity_poly.pdbx_strand_id
1 'polypeptide(L)'
;MGRAVAVTLGPLATADDDGISVAQKSTGTYLVMNGALTTSFSANSICLSQTPAGAVALTLNGALSKTTGYVIPSPGGFTGTIVASGTAAAYLPYPQRIYITGGSDESDKTFAVVGYIFPDNGVGGPVAVTETITGPNASTVSSANLYSVIVSIIPSAGTTGAITVGNYGTTTLDTARRVLITSGGDDSARTFLVSGTDITGNPISESVAGTNASTSYTAQDFATVTSIKPSGAVATTVKVGTNSIASRMVRMDDYAANAQAALTCTVTGTVNYTVDYSNDDPGWLYSGITPQSMVWINSPDTAVVGATATKFSAIAVVPLFLRFMLNSGTGTVIFTVRQSYLG
;
A
#
# COMPACT_ATOMS: atom_id res chain seq x y z
N MET A 1 -37.90 -16.03 -0.72
CA MET A 1 -36.90 -15.45 0.21
C MET A 1 -35.52 -15.73 -0.35
N GLY A 2 -34.64 -14.74 -0.38
CA GLY A 2 -33.28 -14.89 -0.87
C GLY A 2 -32.44 -15.77 0.05
N ARG A 3 -31.39 -16.37 -0.50
CA ARG A 3 -30.35 -17.07 0.28
C ARG A 3 -29.66 -16.05 1.18
N ALA A 4 -29.39 -16.42 2.43
CA ALA A 4 -28.63 -15.55 3.32
C ALA A 4 -27.19 -15.37 2.79
N VAL A 5 -26.68 -14.14 2.88
CA VAL A 5 -25.29 -13.80 2.60
C VAL A 5 -24.60 -13.56 3.93
N ALA A 6 -23.51 -14.28 4.19
CA ALA A 6 -22.70 -14.10 5.38
C ALA A 6 -21.30 -13.64 4.99
N VAL A 7 -20.81 -12.61 5.67
CA VAL A 7 -19.50 -12.01 5.48
C VAL A 7 -18.83 -11.85 6.83
N THR A 8 -17.55 -12.20 6.90
CA THR A 8 -16.77 -12.20 8.14
C THR A 8 -15.80 -11.03 8.14
N LEU A 9 -15.65 -10.38 9.29
CA LEU A 9 -14.66 -9.34 9.52
C LEU A 9 -13.98 -9.56 10.87
N GLY A 10 -12.66 -9.42 10.89
CA GLY A 10 -11.83 -9.72 12.06
C GLY A 10 -11.57 -11.23 12.24
N PRO A 11 -10.69 -11.62 13.20
CA PRO A 11 -10.00 -10.74 14.12
C PRO A 11 -9.01 -9.82 13.39
N LEU A 12 -8.90 -8.57 13.84
CA LEU A 12 -7.84 -7.67 13.38
C LEU A 12 -6.68 -7.76 14.37
N ALA A 13 -5.43 -7.82 13.90
CA ALA A 13 -4.30 -7.57 14.78
C ALA A 13 -4.40 -6.19 15.44
N THR A 14 -3.69 -6.03 16.56
CA THR A 14 -3.53 -4.73 17.23
C THR A 14 -3.04 -3.68 16.24
N ALA A 15 -3.50 -2.44 16.40
CA ALA A 15 -2.99 -1.32 15.63
C ALA A 15 -1.46 -1.21 15.78
N ASP A 16 -0.81 -0.90 14.68
CA ASP A 16 0.64 -0.79 14.57
C ASP A 16 0.88 0.45 13.70
N ASP A 17 1.51 1.48 14.24
CA ASP A 17 1.60 2.79 13.59
C ASP A 17 2.74 2.91 12.56
N ASP A 18 3.65 1.93 12.52
CA ASP A 18 4.81 1.88 11.62
C ASP A 18 5.00 0.53 10.92
N GLY A 19 4.08 -0.42 11.13
CA GLY A 19 4.13 -1.75 10.56
C GLY A 19 4.31 -1.83 9.03
N ILE A 20 3.92 -0.80 8.27
CA ILE A 20 4.10 -0.76 6.81
C ILE A 20 5.36 0.03 6.42
N SER A 21 5.57 1.18 7.06
CA SER A 21 6.66 2.10 6.75
C SER A 21 7.08 2.82 8.02
N VAL A 22 8.37 2.72 8.36
CA VAL A 22 8.93 3.48 9.49
C VAL A 22 8.97 4.96 9.17
N ALA A 23 9.21 5.80 10.18
CA ALA A 23 9.29 7.25 10.01
C ALA A 23 10.31 7.67 8.95
N GLN A 24 9.86 8.42 7.94
CA GLN A 24 10.65 8.87 6.80
C GLN A 24 10.45 10.34 6.50
N LYS A 25 11.55 11.04 6.22
CA LYS A 25 11.56 12.42 5.70
C LYS A 25 11.46 12.42 4.18
N SER A 26 10.31 12.03 3.63
CA SER A 26 10.14 11.91 2.18
C SER A 26 10.28 13.26 1.46
N THR A 27 11.05 13.26 0.37
CA THR A 27 11.22 14.41 -0.54
C THR A 27 10.13 14.48 -1.63
N GLY A 28 9.02 13.75 -1.48
CA GLY A 28 8.00 13.58 -2.53
C GLY A 28 8.18 12.32 -3.38
N THR A 29 9.19 11.53 -3.07
CA THR A 29 9.41 10.19 -3.63
C THR A 29 8.58 9.15 -2.86
N TYR A 30 8.46 7.94 -3.41
CA TYR A 30 7.70 6.86 -2.76
C TYR A 30 8.29 6.57 -1.37
N LEU A 31 7.43 6.31 -0.40
CA LEU A 31 7.89 5.83 0.91
C LEU A 31 8.47 4.43 0.75
N VAL A 32 9.54 4.15 1.47
CA VAL A 32 10.06 2.78 1.62
C VAL A 32 9.05 1.99 2.44
N MET A 33 8.69 0.79 1.98
CA MET A 33 8.03 -0.19 2.83
C MET A 33 9.14 -0.94 3.54
N ASN A 34 9.27 -0.69 4.84
CA ASN A 34 10.31 -1.23 5.71
C ASN A 34 9.84 -1.38 7.16
N GLY A 35 8.51 -1.35 7.37
CA GLY A 35 7.91 -1.63 8.66
C GLY A 35 7.91 -3.14 8.98
N ALA A 36 7.52 -3.49 10.21
CA ALA A 36 7.58 -4.87 10.71
C ALA A 36 6.68 -5.87 9.94
N LEU A 37 5.61 -5.39 9.29
CA LEU A 37 4.71 -6.18 8.45
C LEU A 37 5.19 -6.27 6.99
N THR A 38 6.26 -5.56 6.63
CA THR A 38 6.82 -5.61 5.29
C THR A 38 7.70 -6.85 5.11
N THR A 39 7.53 -7.51 3.97
CA THR A 39 8.37 -8.63 3.54
C THR A 39 9.23 -8.24 2.35
N SER A 40 10.30 -9.00 2.08
CA SER A 40 11.21 -8.83 0.95
C SER A 40 12.00 -7.51 0.89
N PHE A 41 11.79 -6.60 1.84
CA PHE A 41 12.62 -5.41 2.02
C PHE A 41 14.04 -5.81 2.44
N SER A 42 15.04 -5.15 1.85
CA SER A 42 16.41 -5.16 2.34
C SER A 42 17.00 -3.78 2.16
N ALA A 43 17.63 -3.24 3.20
CA ALA A 43 18.27 -1.92 3.17
C ALA A 43 19.59 -1.88 2.40
N ASN A 44 20.17 -3.04 2.07
CA ASN A 44 21.54 -3.17 1.59
C ASN A 44 21.76 -4.30 0.56
N SER A 45 20.67 -4.81 -0.04
CA SER A 45 20.74 -5.90 -1.02
C SER A 45 21.46 -5.52 -2.32
N ILE A 46 21.64 -4.22 -2.61
CA ILE A 46 22.34 -3.71 -3.80
C ILE A 46 23.72 -3.18 -3.44
N CYS A 47 23.80 -2.26 -2.46
CA CYS A 47 25.04 -1.70 -1.93
C CYS A 47 25.04 -1.83 -0.40
N LEU A 48 26.12 -2.38 0.13
CA LEU A 48 26.47 -2.28 1.54
C LEU A 48 26.89 -0.84 1.88
N SER A 49 27.01 -0.56 3.18
CA SER A 49 27.31 0.77 3.72
C SER A 49 28.64 1.32 3.20
N GLN A 50 28.59 2.48 2.53
CA GLN A 50 29.74 3.12 1.89
C GLN A 50 29.67 4.64 2.03
N THR A 51 30.81 5.31 2.23
CA THR A 51 30.92 6.78 2.26
C THR A 51 31.88 7.25 1.17
N PRO A 52 31.42 7.44 -0.08
CA PRO A 52 32.27 7.91 -1.17
C PRO A 52 32.91 9.26 -0.87
N ALA A 53 34.20 9.41 -1.14
CA ALA A 53 34.94 10.66 -0.95
C ALA A 53 34.79 11.65 -2.14
N GLY A 54 34.10 11.26 -3.21
CA GLY A 54 33.92 12.07 -4.42
C GLY A 54 32.79 11.54 -5.30
N ALA A 55 32.68 12.05 -6.51
CA ALA A 55 31.72 11.60 -7.53
C ALA A 55 32.13 10.24 -8.14
N VAL A 56 32.19 9.22 -7.30
CA VAL A 56 32.65 7.87 -7.63
C VAL A 56 31.49 6.90 -7.43
N ALA A 57 31.33 5.96 -8.37
CA ALA A 57 30.29 4.95 -8.29
C ALA A 57 30.35 4.17 -6.97
N LEU A 58 29.18 3.91 -6.40
CA LEU A 58 29.05 2.96 -5.30
C LEU A 58 29.45 1.57 -5.78
N THR A 59 30.13 0.83 -4.91
CA THR A 59 30.40 -0.58 -5.15
C THR A 59 29.10 -1.35 -5.03
N LEU A 60 28.70 -2.07 -6.09
CA LEU A 60 27.58 -3.01 -6.03
C LEU A 60 28.07 -4.29 -5.33
N ASN A 61 27.88 -4.38 -4.02
CA ASN A 61 28.38 -5.46 -3.16
C ASN A 61 27.33 -6.04 -2.21
N GLY A 62 26.05 -5.69 -2.41
CA GLY A 62 24.94 -6.33 -1.71
C GLY A 62 24.65 -7.73 -2.24
N ALA A 63 23.78 -8.47 -1.54
CA ALA A 63 23.49 -9.89 -1.85
C ALA A 63 22.87 -10.14 -3.24
N LEU A 64 22.25 -9.14 -3.86
CA LEU A 64 21.73 -9.22 -5.23
C LEU A 64 22.78 -8.88 -6.29
N SER A 65 23.95 -8.38 -5.89
CA SER A 65 25.07 -8.11 -6.79
C SER A 65 25.73 -9.41 -7.24
N LYS A 66 25.90 -9.55 -8.55
CA LYS A 66 26.60 -10.68 -9.18
C LYS A 66 27.51 -10.15 -10.27
N THR A 67 28.62 -10.84 -10.49
CA THR A 67 29.55 -10.60 -11.62
C THR A 67 29.32 -11.56 -12.78
N THR A 68 28.48 -12.57 -12.60
CA THR A 68 27.98 -13.38 -13.71
C THR A 68 27.11 -12.47 -14.59
N GLY A 69 27.50 -12.31 -15.85
CA GLY A 69 26.75 -11.50 -16.80
C GLY A 69 25.30 -11.99 -16.94
N TYR A 70 24.39 -11.09 -17.23
CA TYR A 70 22.99 -11.44 -17.50
C TYR A 70 22.73 -11.49 -18.98
N VAL A 71 22.43 -12.70 -19.44
CA VAL A 71 22.02 -13.02 -20.80
C VAL A 71 20.52 -13.21 -20.77
N ILE A 72 19.80 -12.61 -21.72
CA ILE A 72 18.36 -12.81 -21.88
C ILE A 72 18.11 -14.32 -22.10
N PRO A 73 17.39 -15.04 -21.20
CA PRO A 73 16.96 -16.39 -21.49
C PRO A 73 15.87 -16.28 -22.56
N SER A 74 16.11 -16.73 -23.79
CA SER A 74 15.08 -16.65 -24.83
C SER A 74 14.19 -17.89 -24.83
N PRO A 75 12.87 -17.75 -24.72
CA PRO A 75 11.95 -18.28 -25.70
C PRO A 75 11.97 -17.33 -26.92
N GLY A 76 12.51 -17.75 -28.06
CA GLY A 76 12.39 -16.99 -29.32
C GLY A 76 13.67 -16.54 -30.05
N GLY A 77 14.88 -16.90 -29.59
CA GLY A 77 16.10 -16.74 -30.38
C GLY A 77 16.79 -15.37 -30.35
N PHE A 78 16.31 -14.42 -29.53
CA PHE A 78 17.05 -13.19 -29.24
C PHE A 78 18.15 -13.49 -28.21
N THR A 79 19.39 -13.62 -28.67
CA THR A 79 20.57 -13.72 -27.80
C THR A 79 21.23 -12.35 -27.67
N GLY A 80 21.42 -11.90 -26.43
CA GLY A 80 22.06 -10.61 -26.14
C GLY A 80 22.59 -10.59 -24.71
N THR A 81 23.83 -10.11 -24.56
CA THR A 81 24.46 -9.87 -23.26
C THR A 81 24.08 -8.45 -22.82
N ILE A 82 23.32 -8.33 -21.74
CA ILE A 82 22.91 -7.03 -21.19
C ILE A 82 24.04 -6.46 -20.33
N VAL A 83 24.63 -7.30 -19.48
CA VAL A 83 25.78 -6.98 -18.64
C VAL A 83 26.86 -8.00 -18.95
N ALA A 84 28.05 -7.54 -19.37
CA ALA A 84 29.17 -8.42 -19.65
C ALA A 84 29.62 -9.17 -18.38
N SER A 85 29.96 -10.45 -18.53
CA SER A 85 30.52 -11.23 -17.43
C SER A 85 31.80 -10.57 -16.90
N GLY A 86 31.97 -10.56 -15.58
CA GLY A 86 33.05 -9.84 -14.89
C GLY A 86 32.68 -8.42 -14.48
N THR A 87 31.55 -7.87 -14.96
CA THR A 87 31.01 -6.58 -14.49
C THR A 87 29.99 -6.82 -13.39
N ALA A 88 30.16 -6.15 -12.24
CA ALA A 88 29.19 -6.24 -11.16
C ALA A 88 27.88 -5.53 -11.54
N ALA A 89 26.75 -6.22 -11.34
CA ALA A 89 25.41 -5.65 -11.46
C ALA A 89 24.49 -6.30 -10.41
N ALA A 90 23.51 -5.53 -9.91
CA ALA A 90 22.51 -6.06 -9.00
C ALA A 90 21.27 -6.51 -9.77
N TYR A 91 20.87 -7.77 -9.58
CA TYR A 91 19.76 -8.40 -10.28
C TYR A 91 18.55 -8.52 -9.35
N LEU A 92 17.50 -7.78 -9.67
CA LEU A 92 16.26 -7.76 -8.88
C LEU A 92 15.38 -8.95 -9.29
N PRO A 93 14.75 -9.66 -8.34
CA PRO A 93 13.97 -10.86 -8.63
C PRO A 93 12.71 -10.59 -9.47
N TYR A 94 12.19 -9.37 -9.41
CA TYR A 94 11.10 -8.84 -10.21
C TYR A 94 11.29 -7.33 -10.36
N PRO A 95 10.72 -6.69 -11.42
CA PRO A 95 10.81 -5.24 -11.59
C PRO A 95 10.30 -4.50 -10.34
N GLN A 96 11.16 -3.73 -9.69
CA GLN A 96 10.83 -3.06 -8.44
C GLN A 96 11.62 -1.77 -8.26
N ARG A 97 11.17 -0.93 -7.31
CA ARG A 97 11.90 0.27 -6.92
C ARG A 97 13.16 -0.10 -6.14
N ILE A 98 14.15 0.77 -6.19
CA ILE A 98 15.29 0.74 -5.28
C ILE A 98 15.20 1.91 -4.32
N TYR A 99 15.88 1.80 -3.19
CA TYR A 99 15.95 2.85 -2.19
C TYR A 99 17.38 3.14 -1.81
N ILE A 100 17.70 4.42 -1.73
CA ILE A 100 18.98 4.92 -1.24
C ILE A 100 18.74 5.43 0.16
N THR A 101 19.44 4.86 1.13
CA THR A 101 19.39 5.29 2.53
C THR A 101 20.64 6.10 2.83
N GLY A 102 20.48 7.28 3.40
CA GLY A 102 21.58 8.13 3.84
C GLY A 102 21.63 8.20 5.36
N GLY A 103 22.78 7.89 5.94
CA GLY A 103 23.03 8.09 7.37
C GLY A 103 23.13 9.56 7.79
N SER A 104 23.23 10.48 6.82
CA SER A 104 23.26 11.94 7.00
C SER A 104 22.38 12.62 5.94
N ASP A 105 22.23 13.93 6.03
CA ASP A 105 21.57 14.73 4.99
C ASP A 105 22.46 14.85 3.75
N GLU A 106 21.96 14.33 2.64
CA GLU A 106 22.55 14.39 1.30
C GLU A 106 21.57 15.02 0.28
N SER A 107 20.58 15.77 0.76
CA SER A 107 19.56 16.39 -0.10
C SER A 107 20.10 17.45 -1.06
N ASP A 108 21.33 17.92 -0.82
CA ASP A 108 22.10 18.80 -1.70
C ASP A 108 22.81 18.05 -2.86
N LYS A 109 22.81 16.72 -2.84
CA LYS A 109 23.43 15.85 -3.85
C LYS A 109 22.37 15.16 -4.69
N THR A 110 22.78 14.70 -5.86
CA THR A 110 22.00 13.76 -6.68
C THR A 110 22.74 12.44 -6.85
N PHE A 111 21.99 11.38 -7.17
CA PHE A 111 22.48 10.04 -7.45
C PHE A 111 22.00 9.66 -8.85
N ALA A 112 22.94 9.45 -9.78
CA ALA A 112 22.65 8.91 -11.10
C ALA A 112 22.61 7.38 -11.02
N VAL A 113 21.42 6.81 -11.16
CA VAL A 113 21.15 5.37 -11.17
C VAL A 113 21.04 4.91 -12.61
N VAL A 114 21.96 4.06 -13.05
CA VAL A 114 21.95 3.45 -14.38
C VAL A 114 21.58 1.98 -14.27
N GLY A 115 20.63 1.54 -15.07
CA GLY A 115 20.15 0.17 -15.05
C GLY A 115 19.28 -0.17 -16.25
N TYR A 116 18.57 -1.29 -16.14
CA TYR A 116 17.64 -1.75 -17.15
C TYR A 116 16.23 -1.95 -16.56
N ILE A 117 15.24 -1.52 -17.33
CA ILE A 117 13.83 -1.82 -17.12
C ILE A 117 13.38 -2.85 -18.16
N PHE A 118 12.40 -3.67 -17.83
CA PHE A 118 11.74 -4.55 -18.78
C PHE A 118 10.30 -4.07 -18.90
N PRO A 119 9.88 -3.53 -20.05
CA PRO A 119 8.49 -3.17 -20.24
C PRO A 119 7.61 -4.43 -20.12
N ASP A 120 6.46 -4.26 -19.47
CA ASP A 120 5.26 -5.13 -19.49
C ASP A 120 5.46 -6.64 -19.71
N ASN A 121 5.43 -7.42 -18.63
CA ASN A 121 5.25 -8.89 -18.63
C ASN A 121 6.09 -9.68 -19.65
N GLY A 122 7.25 -9.15 -20.06
CA GLY A 122 8.16 -9.80 -21.00
C GLY A 122 7.93 -9.50 -22.48
N VAL A 123 7.05 -8.55 -22.84
CA VAL A 123 6.82 -8.14 -24.23
C VAL A 123 7.69 -6.93 -24.58
N GLY A 124 8.99 -7.16 -24.71
CA GLY A 124 9.95 -6.13 -25.04
C GLY A 124 11.31 -6.45 -24.44
N GLY A 125 12.37 -6.14 -25.19
CA GLY A 125 13.72 -6.32 -24.69
C GLY A 125 14.04 -5.39 -23.50
N PRO A 126 15.16 -5.64 -22.80
CA PRO A 126 15.68 -4.73 -21.79
C PRO A 126 15.86 -3.32 -22.35
N VAL A 127 15.40 -2.30 -21.63
CA VAL A 127 15.61 -0.88 -21.98
C VAL A 127 16.56 -0.27 -20.96
N ALA A 128 17.69 0.27 -21.42
CA ALA A 128 18.62 0.98 -20.56
C ALA A 128 18.01 2.32 -20.12
N VAL A 129 18.08 2.61 -18.82
CA VAL A 129 17.55 3.83 -18.21
C VAL A 129 18.59 4.43 -17.27
N THR A 130 18.71 5.75 -17.32
CA THR A 130 19.40 6.54 -16.30
C THR A 130 18.38 7.41 -15.58
N GLU A 131 18.36 7.33 -14.26
CA GLU A 131 17.51 8.16 -13.40
C GLU A 131 18.38 9.00 -12.47
N THR A 132 18.11 10.29 -12.37
CA THR A 132 18.76 11.18 -11.40
C THR A 132 17.84 11.36 -10.20
N ILE A 133 18.25 10.83 -9.05
CA ILE A 133 17.50 10.88 -7.79
C ILE A 133 18.12 11.93 -6.87
N THR A 134 17.34 12.85 -6.31
CA THR A 134 17.83 13.76 -5.26
C THR A 134 18.14 12.96 -4.00
N GLY A 135 19.26 13.25 -3.35
CA GLY A 135 19.76 12.47 -2.22
C GLY A 135 18.85 12.49 -0.98
N PRO A 136 19.01 11.51 -0.09
CA PRO A 136 18.21 11.39 1.12
C PRO A 136 18.52 12.49 2.16
N ASN A 137 17.49 13.03 2.80
CA ASN A 137 17.64 13.93 3.95
C ASN A 137 17.76 13.14 5.26
N ALA A 138 18.90 12.51 5.53
CA ALA A 138 19.13 11.65 6.71
C ALA A 138 18.01 10.60 6.91
N SER A 139 17.59 10.02 5.79
CA SER A 139 16.42 9.17 5.65
C SER A 139 16.62 8.31 4.39
N THR A 140 15.57 8.10 3.62
CA THR A 140 15.55 7.30 2.41
C THR A 140 14.91 8.07 1.26
N VAL A 141 15.30 7.72 0.03
CA VAL A 141 14.69 8.18 -1.21
C VAL A 141 14.50 7.00 -2.15
N SER A 142 13.42 7.02 -2.92
CA SER A 142 13.08 5.95 -3.87
C SER A 142 13.42 6.31 -5.31
N SER A 143 13.69 5.30 -6.14
CA SER A 143 13.55 5.47 -7.58
C SER A 143 12.09 5.66 -8.01
N ALA A 144 11.87 6.44 -9.06
CA ALA A 144 10.63 6.56 -9.82
C ALA A 144 10.44 5.40 -10.80
N ASN A 145 11.53 4.83 -11.33
CA ASN A 145 11.47 3.66 -12.20
C ASN A 145 11.45 2.34 -11.41
N LEU A 146 10.85 1.32 -12.03
CA LEU A 146 10.93 -0.08 -11.61
C LEU A 146 12.09 -0.73 -12.37
N TYR A 147 13.18 -1.02 -11.68
CA TYR A 147 14.35 -1.64 -12.27
C TYR A 147 14.26 -3.16 -12.16
N SER A 148 14.85 -3.85 -13.13
CA SER A 148 15.17 -5.29 -13.01
C SER A 148 16.66 -5.52 -12.83
N VAL A 149 17.51 -4.61 -13.33
CA VAL A 149 18.96 -4.66 -13.18
C VAL A 149 19.48 -3.28 -12.85
N ILE A 150 20.38 -3.19 -11.86
CA ILE A 150 21.16 -1.98 -11.56
C ILE A 150 22.61 -2.22 -11.95
N VAL A 151 23.18 -1.31 -12.73
CA VAL A 151 24.56 -1.40 -13.25
C VAL A 151 25.48 -0.39 -12.58
N SER A 152 24.97 0.80 -12.25
CA SER A 152 25.75 1.77 -11.48
C SER A 152 24.86 2.72 -10.70
N ILE A 153 25.42 3.25 -9.61
CA ILE A 153 24.82 4.32 -8.81
C ILE A 153 25.96 5.28 -8.48
N ILE A 154 25.88 6.52 -8.96
CA ILE A 154 26.95 7.50 -8.82
C ILE A 154 26.41 8.75 -8.13
N PRO A 155 26.86 9.10 -6.91
CA PRO A 155 26.57 10.39 -6.33
C PRO A 155 27.29 11.51 -7.09
N SER A 156 26.66 12.68 -7.19
CA SER A 156 27.22 13.87 -7.83
C SER A 156 28.47 14.45 -7.15
N ALA A 157 28.71 14.08 -5.89
CA ALA A 157 29.87 14.47 -5.08
C ALA A 157 30.11 13.42 -3.97
N GLY A 158 31.17 13.58 -3.18
CA GLY A 158 31.38 12.75 -1.99
C GLY A 158 30.24 12.94 -0.99
N THR A 159 29.84 11.88 -0.29
CA THR A 159 28.71 11.92 0.66
C THR A 159 29.20 12.27 2.07
N THR A 160 28.35 12.93 2.83
CA THR A 160 28.62 13.30 4.23
C THR A 160 28.48 12.10 5.16
N GLY A 161 27.44 11.30 4.95
CA GLY A 161 27.12 10.09 5.68
C GLY A 161 27.25 8.83 4.82
N ALA A 162 27.18 7.69 5.48
CA ALA A 162 27.20 6.41 4.80
C ALA A 162 25.91 6.20 4.00
N ILE A 163 26.05 5.64 2.80
CA ILE A 163 24.99 5.26 1.89
C ILE A 163 24.85 3.75 1.88
N THR A 164 23.61 3.27 2.00
CA THR A 164 23.25 1.89 1.61
C THR A 164 22.21 1.94 0.50
N VAL A 165 22.17 0.90 -0.32
CA VAL A 165 21.15 0.77 -1.37
C VAL A 165 20.49 -0.59 -1.28
N GLY A 166 19.16 -0.55 -1.28
CA GLY A 166 18.29 -1.67 -1.06
C GLY A 166 17.19 -1.80 -2.10
N ASN A 167 16.44 -2.90 -2.01
CA ASN A 167 15.28 -3.18 -2.86
C ASN A 167 13.97 -2.95 -2.09
N TYR A 168 12.89 -2.70 -2.82
CA TYR A 168 11.58 -2.43 -2.20
C TYR A 168 10.98 -3.66 -1.54
N GLY A 169 10.31 -3.46 -0.40
CA GLY A 169 9.44 -4.47 0.18
C GLY A 169 8.02 -4.41 -0.36
N THR A 170 7.18 -5.34 0.07
CA THR A 170 5.71 -5.26 -0.03
C THR A 170 5.09 -5.71 1.28
N THR A 171 3.93 -5.17 1.61
CA THR A 171 3.22 -5.53 2.85
C THR A 171 1.98 -6.34 2.51
N THR A 172 1.84 -7.51 3.13
CA THR A 172 0.61 -8.30 3.13
C THR A 172 0.04 -8.30 4.54
N LEU A 173 -1.20 -7.86 4.70
CA LEU A 173 -1.87 -7.82 6.00
C LEU A 173 -2.50 -9.18 6.33
N ASP A 174 -2.63 -9.46 7.62
CA ASP A 174 -3.38 -10.60 8.17
C ASP A 174 -4.84 -10.66 7.68
N THR A 175 -5.45 -9.50 7.49
CA THR A 175 -6.78 -9.33 6.92
C THR A 175 -6.90 -7.93 6.34
N ALA A 176 -7.77 -7.77 5.34
CA ALA A 176 -7.95 -6.47 4.70
C ALA A 176 -8.55 -5.45 5.67
N ARG A 177 -7.88 -4.30 5.83
CA ARG A 177 -8.22 -3.23 6.79
C ARG A 177 -7.70 -1.86 6.34
N ARG A 178 -8.02 -0.79 7.07
CA ARG A 178 -7.55 0.56 6.71
C ARG A 178 -6.04 0.69 6.89
N VAL A 179 -5.42 1.42 5.97
CA VAL A 179 -4.03 1.84 6.08
C VAL A 179 -3.99 3.16 6.83
N LEU A 180 -3.19 3.23 7.90
CA LEU A 180 -3.03 4.41 8.75
C LEU A 180 -1.80 5.21 8.30
N ILE A 181 -1.96 6.50 8.07
CA ILE A 181 -0.87 7.43 7.77
C ILE A 181 -0.74 8.39 8.95
N THR A 182 0.47 8.49 9.52
CA THR A 182 0.76 9.41 10.62
C THR A 182 1.71 10.49 10.13
N SER A 183 1.22 11.72 10.06
CA SER A 183 2.01 12.91 9.78
C SER A 183 2.67 13.41 11.07
N GLY A 184 3.99 13.55 11.06
CA GLY A 184 4.74 14.13 12.18
C GLY A 184 4.78 15.66 12.18
N GLY A 185 4.31 16.31 11.10
CA GLY A 185 4.29 17.76 10.90
C GLY A 185 3.06 18.18 10.10
N ASP A 186 3.02 19.42 9.60
CA ASP A 186 1.89 19.92 8.82
C ASP A 186 1.94 19.47 7.36
N ASP A 187 1.34 18.31 7.09
CA ASP A 187 1.15 17.75 5.76
C ASP A 187 -0.27 17.99 5.23
N SER A 188 -1.03 18.93 5.79
CA SER A 188 -2.44 19.17 5.40
C SER A 188 -2.60 19.59 3.92
N ALA A 189 -1.55 20.13 3.31
CA ALA A 189 -1.45 20.43 1.87
C ALA A 189 -0.85 19.29 1.02
N ARG A 190 -0.64 18.09 1.59
CA ARG A 190 -0.16 16.90 0.88
C ARG A 190 -1.27 15.87 0.75
N THR A 191 -1.14 15.02 -0.26
CA THR A 191 -1.93 13.79 -0.40
C THR A 191 -0.99 12.61 -0.55
N PHE A 192 -1.43 11.44 -0.11
CA PHE A 192 -0.70 10.19 -0.16
C PHE A 192 -1.49 9.22 -1.04
N LEU A 193 -0.94 8.89 -2.21
CA LEU A 193 -1.49 7.85 -3.07
C LEU A 193 -1.04 6.49 -2.53
N VAL A 194 -1.97 5.76 -1.93
CA VAL A 194 -1.80 4.39 -1.45
C VAL A 194 -2.28 3.44 -2.55
N SER A 195 -1.45 2.49 -2.95
CA SER A 195 -1.81 1.45 -3.92
C SER A 195 -1.54 0.06 -3.37
N GLY A 196 -2.36 -0.90 -3.77
CA GLY A 196 -2.29 -2.26 -3.28
C GLY A 196 -3.42 -3.12 -3.84
N THR A 197 -3.89 -4.09 -3.08
CA THR A 197 -5.03 -4.94 -3.48
C THR A 197 -6.10 -5.01 -2.40
N ASP A 198 -7.34 -5.24 -2.83
CA ASP A 198 -8.44 -5.59 -1.94
C ASP A 198 -8.36 -7.04 -1.44
N ILE A 199 -9.33 -7.47 -0.64
CA ILE A 199 -9.42 -8.84 -0.07
C ILE A 199 -9.56 -9.94 -1.14
N THR A 200 -10.01 -9.60 -2.35
CA THR A 200 -10.14 -10.53 -3.47
C THR A 200 -8.94 -10.52 -4.40
N GLY A 201 -7.94 -9.67 -4.10
CA GLY A 201 -6.73 -9.52 -4.91
C GLY A 201 -6.85 -8.52 -6.06
N ASN A 202 -7.97 -7.80 -6.19
CA ASN A 202 -8.08 -6.78 -7.23
C ASN A 202 -7.23 -5.56 -6.86
N PRO A 203 -6.54 -4.95 -7.83
CA PRO A 203 -5.77 -3.75 -7.58
C PRO A 203 -6.69 -2.59 -7.23
N ILE A 204 -6.37 -1.88 -6.13
CA ILE A 204 -7.07 -0.67 -5.69
C ILE A 204 -6.04 0.42 -5.38
N SER A 205 -6.49 1.68 -5.49
CA SER A 205 -5.70 2.83 -5.05
C SER A 205 -6.58 3.90 -4.44
N GLU A 206 -6.03 4.66 -3.51
CA GLU A 206 -6.72 5.73 -2.82
C GLU A 206 -5.76 6.89 -2.53
N SER A 207 -6.22 8.12 -2.78
CA SER A 207 -5.51 9.34 -2.37
C SER A 207 -6.02 9.80 -1.01
N VAL A 208 -5.20 9.68 0.02
CA VAL A 208 -5.52 10.08 1.40
C VAL A 208 -4.92 11.45 1.68
N ALA A 209 -5.70 12.37 2.27
CA ALA A 209 -5.17 13.67 2.69
C ALA A 209 -4.19 13.51 3.87
N GLY A 210 -3.09 14.25 3.81
CA GLY A 210 -2.23 14.44 4.98
C GLY A 210 -2.92 15.27 6.06
N THR A 211 -2.30 15.35 7.23
CA THR A 211 -2.87 16.07 8.37
C THR A 211 -1.81 16.96 9.03
N ASN A 212 -2.25 17.83 9.93
CA ASN A 212 -1.34 18.60 10.77
C ASN A 212 -0.98 17.82 12.04
N ALA A 213 0.18 17.16 12.02
CA ALA A 213 0.75 16.42 13.14
C ALA A 213 -0.24 15.41 13.76
N SER A 214 -0.96 14.68 12.90
CA SER A 214 -2.04 13.75 13.31
C SER A 214 -2.08 12.54 12.38
N THR A 215 -3.15 11.76 12.48
CA THR A 215 -3.37 10.56 11.68
C THR A 215 -4.53 10.74 10.71
N SER A 216 -4.38 10.21 9.50
CA SER A 216 -5.47 9.91 8.59
C SER A 216 -5.42 8.43 8.19
N TYR A 217 -6.48 7.91 7.59
CA TYR A 217 -6.51 6.54 7.12
C TYR A 217 -7.37 6.40 5.86
N THR A 218 -7.17 5.32 5.13
CA THR A 218 -7.93 5.03 3.91
C THR A 218 -9.41 4.78 4.20
N ALA A 219 -10.28 5.16 3.27
CA ALA A 219 -11.70 4.80 3.24
C ALA A 219 -11.96 3.43 2.60
N GLN A 220 -10.96 2.82 1.97
CA GLN A 220 -10.94 1.43 1.50
C GLN A 220 -10.08 0.51 2.38
N ASP A 221 -10.40 -0.78 2.37
CA ASP A 221 -9.65 -1.83 3.07
C ASP A 221 -8.62 -2.45 2.11
N PHE A 222 -7.35 -2.44 2.51
CA PHE A 222 -6.26 -3.03 1.74
C PHE A 222 -5.86 -4.37 2.34
N ALA A 223 -5.76 -5.41 1.52
CA ALA A 223 -5.16 -6.70 1.89
C ALA A 223 -3.64 -6.69 1.67
N THR A 224 -3.19 -6.00 0.63
CA THR A 224 -1.78 -5.74 0.39
C THR A 224 -1.55 -4.25 0.17
N VAL A 225 -0.37 -3.76 0.53
CA VAL A 225 0.12 -2.43 0.16
C VAL A 225 1.39 -2.62 -0.66
N THR A 226 1.37 -2.06 -1.87
CA THR A 226 2.44 -2.21 -2.86
C THR A 226 3.14 -0.91 -3.18
N SER A 227 2.54 0.25 -2.87
CA SER A 227 3.27 1.53 -2.88
C SER A 227 2.52 2.63 -2.14
N ILE A 228 3.28 3.61 -1.62
CA ILE A 228 2.73 4.84 -1.05
C ILE A 228 3.54 6.02 -1.57
N LYS A 229 2.88 6.97 -2.21
CA LYS A 229 3.53 8.16 -2.78
C LYS A 229 2.91 9.45 -2.26
N PRO A 230 3.63 10.27 -1.49
CA PRO A 230 3.19 11.63 -1.20
C PRO A 230 3.23 12.50 -2.47
N SER A 231 2.33 13.49 -2.55
CA SER A 231 2.25 14.43 -3.68
C SER A 231 3.39 15.45 -3.72
N GLY A 232 4.21 15.54 -2.67
CA GLY A 232 5.39 16.38 -2.56
C GLY A 232 6.15 16.06 -1.26
N ALA A 233 7.19 16.85 -0.96
CA ALA A 233 7.93 16.68 0.29
C ALA A 233 7.02 16.83 1.52
N VAL A 234 7.23 15.95 2.50
CA VAL A 234 6.55 16.00 3.80
C VAL A 234 7.21 17.04 4.70
N ALA A 235 6.46 17.62 5.62
CA ALA A 235 6.94 18.70 6.48
C ALA A 235 8.05 18.25 7.44
N THR A 236 7.89 17.08 8.05
CA THR A 236 8.90 16.47 8.94
C THR A 236 9.10 15.00 8.59
N THR A 237 8.37 14.10 9.25
CA THR A 237 8.39 12.67 9.01
C THR A 237 6.98 12.18 8.76
N VAL A 238 6.84 11.16 7.91
CA VAL A 238 5.62 10.36 7.80
C VAL A 238 5.95 8.91 8.12
N LYS A 239 5.05 8.22 8.83
CA LYS A 239 5.08 6.77 9.00
C LYS A 239 3.74 6.17 8.64
N VAL A 240 3.73 4.90 8.29
CA VAL A 240 2.53 4.21 7.83
C VAL A 240 2.39 2.87 8.52
N GLY A 241 1.18 2.58 8.94
CA GLY A 241 0.84 1.36 9.64
C GLY A 241 -0.59 0.90 9.36
N THR A 242 -1.14 0.19 10.33
CA THR A 242 -2.51 -0.32 10.33
C THR A 242 -3.25 0.14 11.59
N ASN A 243 -4.57 0.21 11.52
CA ASN A 243 -5.42 0.42 12.68
C ASN A 243 -6.32 -0.80 12.89
N SER A 244 -7.18 -0.74 13.91
CA SER A 244 -8.20 -1.75 14.17
C SER A 244 -9.54 -1.39 13.52
N ILE A 245 -9.51 -0.76 12.34
CA ILE A 245 -10.69 -0.38 11.56
C ILE A 245 -10.70 -1.17 10.26
N ALA A 246 -11.84 -1.80 9.96
CA ALA A 246 -12.08 -2.51 8.70
C ALA A 246 -13.57 -2.48 8.38
N SER A 247 -13.95 -2.74 7.14
CA SER A 247 -15.36 -2.82 6.75
C SER A 247 -15.61 -3.83 5.64
N ARG A 248 -16.83 -4.37 5.59
CA ARG A 248 -17.27 -5.24 4.51
C ARG A 248 -18.64 -4.82 4.06
N MET A 249 -18.83 -4.84 2.75
CA MET A 249 -20.07 -4.43 2.10
C MET A 249 -20.81 -5.63 1.53
N VAL A 250 -22.14 -5.53 1.51
CA VAL A 250 -23.04 -6.48 0.86
C VAL A 250 -23.92 -5.67 -0.09
N ARG A 251 -23.86 -5.96 -1.40
CA ARG A 251 -24.80 -5.43 -2.39
C ARG A 251 -26.13 -6.16 -2.23
N MET A 252 -27.21 -5.41 -2.20
CA MET A 252 -28.56 -5.94 -2.10
C MET A 252 -29.20 -6.10 -3.49
N ASP A 253 -30.29 -6.87 -3.56
CA ASP A 253 -31.08 -6.98 -4.77
C ASP A 253 -32.03 -5.77 -4.88
N ASP A 254 -31.72 -4.88 -5.81
CA ASP A 254 -32.41 -3.64 -6.11
C ASP A 254 -33.65 -3.81 -7.00
N TYR A 255 -33.85 -4.98 -7.60
CA TYR A 255 -35.05 -5.30 -8.39
C TYR A 255 -36.23 -5.78 -7.53
N ALA A 256 -35.97 -6.04 -6.25
CA ALA A 256 -36.92 -6.54 -5.30
C ALA A 256 -37.77 -5.40 -4.71
N ALA A 257 -38.88 -5.06 -5.37
CA ALA A 257 -39.80 -4.04 -4.87
C ALA A 257 -40.28 -4.34 -3.44
N ASN A 258 -40.24 -3.32 -2.56
CA ASN A 258 -40.65 -3.41 -1.15
C ASN A 258 -39.94 -4.54 -0.36
N ALA A 259 -38.72 -4.90 -0.75
CA ALA A 259 -37.97 -5.90 0.00
C ALA A 259 -37.60 -5.42 1.40
N GLN A 260 -37.59 -6.38 2.32
CA GLN A 260 -37.12 -6.21 3.69
C GLN A 260 -35.87 -7.06 3.90
N ALA A 261 -35.00 -6.70 4.84
CA ALA A 261 -33.84 -7.51 5.19
C ALA A 261 -33.76 -7.76 6.70
N ALA A 262 -33.47 -9.00 7.07
CA ALA A 262 -33.05 -9.37 8.41
C ALA A 262 -31.53 -9.35 8.50
N LEU A 263 -30.99 -8.74 9.55
CA LEU A 263 -29.57 -8.58 9.81
C LEU A 263 -29.21 -9.30 11.10
N THR A 264 -28.15 -10.08 11.10
CA THR A 264 -27.57 -10.67 12.31
C THR A 264 -26.08 -10.40 12.34
N CYS A 265 -25.62 -9.74 13.40
CA CYS A 265 -24.21 -9.51 13.68
C CYS A 265 -23.80 -10.44 14.82
N THR A 266 -23.14 -11.54 14.52
CA THR A 266 -22.66 -12.49 15.53
C THR A 266 -21.25 -12.13 15.94
N VAL A 267 -21.07 -11.83 17.23
CA VAL A 267 -19.79 -11.38 17.81
C VAL A 267 -19.04 -12.52 18.46
N THR A 268 -17.73 -12.55 18.30
CA THR A 268 -16.81 -13.32 19.13
C THR A 268 -15.63 -12.44 19.55
N GLY A 269 -15.25 -12.46 20.82
CA GLY A 269 -14.19 -11.61 21.35
C GLY A 269 -14.62 -10.15 21.57
N THR A 270 -13.65 -9.24 21.63
CA THR A 270 -13.88 -7.80 21.88
C THR A 270 -14.03 -7.07 20.57
N VAL A 271 -15.19 -6.45 20.35
CA VAL A 271 -15.48 -5.67 19.14
C VAL A 271 -16.19 -4.36 19.50
N ASN A 272 -16.05 -3.36 18.64
CA ASN A 272 -16.99 -2.27 18.50
C ASN A 272 -17.34 -2.18 17.02
N TYR A 273 -18.61 -2.35 16.64
CA TYR A 273 -19.02 -2.34 15.24
C TYR A 273 -20.22 -1.44 14.98
N THR A 274 -20.32 -0.97 13.75
CA THR A 274 -21.45 -0.20 13.25
C THR A 274 -21.98 -0.84 11.97
N VAL A 275 -23.31 -0.91 11.83
CA VAL A 275 -23.99 -1.19 10.57
C VAL A 275 -24.45 0.12 9.94
N ASP A 276 -24.11 0.30 8.67
CA ASP A 276 -24.45 1.45 7.84
C ASP A 276 -25.08 1.01 6.53
N TYR A 277 -25.68 1.95 5.83
CA TYR A 277 -26.21 1.75 4.49
C TYR A 277 -25.85 2.89 3.55
N SER A 278 -25.93 2.60 2.25
CA SER A 278 -25.76 3.56 1.18
C SER A 278 -26.67 3.21 0.02
N ASN A 279 -27.19 4.23 -0.66
CA ASN A 279 -27.87 4.09 -1.95
C ASN A 279 -26.96 4.49 -3.12
N ASP A 280 -25.69 4.82 -2.83
CA ASP A 280 -24.72 5.12 -3.87
C ASP A 280 -24.32 3.85 -4.61
N ASP A 281 -24.21 3.93 -5.94
CA ASP A 281 -23.74 2.82 -6.78
C ASP A 281 -22.38 3.12 -7.39
N PRO A 282 -21.26 2.65 -6.81
CA PRO A 282 -19.94 2.84 -7.40
C PRO A 282 -19.72 1.98 -8.67
N GLY A 283 -20.60 1.03 -8.97
CA GLY A 283 -20.54 0.18 -10.16
C GLY A 283 -21.35 0.73 -11.35
N TRP A 284 -22.19 1.74 -11.12
CA TRP A 284 -23.01 2.32 -12.18
C TRP A 284 -22.23 3.35 -12.99
N LEU A 285 -22.18 3.16 -14.32
CA LEU A 285 -21.41 3.99 -15.25
C LEU A 285 -21.70 5.51 -15.15
N TYR A 286 -22.91 5.87 -14.70
CA TYR A 286 -23.36 7.26 -14.64
C TYR A 286 -23.36 7.86 -13.23
N SER A 287 -22.98 7.10 -12.19
CA SER A 287 -22.97 7.65 -10.82
C SER A 287 -21.84 8.65 -10.62
N GLY A 288 -20.68 8.43 -11.27
CA GLY A 288 -19.45 9.17 -10.98
C GLY A 288 -18.91 8.94 -9.57
N ILE A 289 -19.48 7.98 -8.82
CA ILE A 289 -19.10 7.67 -7.44
C ILE A 289 -18.05 6.56 -7.45
N THR A 290 -17.02 6.72 -6.63
CA THR A 290 -16.02 5.68 -6.38
C THR A 290 -16.30 4.98 -5.05
N PRO A 291 -15.80 3.75 -4.83
CA PRO A 291 -15.97 3.06 -3.55
C PRO A 291 -15.51 3.89 -2.34
N GLN A 292 -14.41 4.64 -2.45
CA GLN A 292 -13.93 5.51 -1.37
C GLN A 292 -14.80 6.76 -1.12
N SER A 293 -15.63 7.17 -2.09
CA SER A 293 -16.46 8.38 -1.99
C SER A 293 -17.92 8.09 -1.67
N MET A 294 -18.29 6.82 -1.46
CA MET A 294 -19.64 6.46 -1.04
C MET A 294 -19.99 7.12 0.29
N VAL A 295 -21.19 7.70 0.35
CA VAL A 295 -21.78 8.25 1.57
C VAL A 295 -22.45 7.12 2.33
N TRP A 296 -22.07 6.99 3.59
CA TRP A 296 -22.60 5.98 4.51
C TRP A 296 -23.41 6.63 5.61
N ILE A 297 -24.60 6.08 5.84
CA ILE A 297 -25.52 6.55 6.87
C ILE A 297 -25.68 5.43 7.89
N ASN A 298 -25.52 5.77 9.17
CA ASN A 298 -25.73 4.84 10.28
C ASN A 298 -27.14 4.23 10.21
N SER A 299 -27.25 2.94 10.55
CA SER A 299 -28.53 2.27 10.75
C SER A 299 -29.49 3.11 11.62
N PRO A 300 -30.78 3.26 11.26
CA PRO A 300 -31.76 3.90 12.14
C PRO A 300 -31.98 3.08 13.42
N ASP A 301 -31.71 1.77 13.36
CA ASP A 301 -31.61 0.94 14.56
C ASP A 301 -30.26 1.18 15.25
N THR A 302 -30.27 2.07 16.22
CA THR A 302 -29.09 2.44 17.01
C THR A 302 -28.50 1.26 17.80
N ALA A 303 -29.22 0.14 17.97
CA ALA A 303 -28.69 -1.03 18.66
C ALA A 303 -27.54 -1.72 17.91
N VAL A 304 -27.37 -1.43 16.61
CA VAL A 304 -26.26 -1.91 15.77
C VAL A 304 -25.27 -0.81 15.39
N VAL A 305 -25.28 0.34 16.09
CA VAL A 305 -24.35 1.46 15.89
C VAL A 305 -23.42 1.54 17.11
N GLY A 306 -22.13 1.31 16.92
CA GLY A 306 -21.16 1.21 18.02
C GLY A 306 -21.42 0.03 18.97
N ALA A 307 -22.04 -1.04 18.48
CA ALA A 307 -22.42 -2.20 19.25
C ALA A 307 -21.20 -3.08 19.59
N THR A 308 -21.24 -3.73 20.74
CA THR A 308 -20.13 -4.55 21.29
C THR A 308 -20.50 -6.01 21.54
N ALA A 309 -21.74 -6.41 21.20
CA ALA A 309 -22.28 -7.74 21.45
C ALA A 309 -23.10 -8.20 20.25
N THR A 310 -23.46 -9.49 20.21
CA THR A 310 -24.34 -10.03 19.16
C THR A 310 -25.67 -9.30 19.12
N LYS A 311 -26.10 -8.88 17.93
CA LYS A 311 -27.39 -8.20 17.72
C LYS A 311 -28.12 -8.73 16.49
N PHE A 312 -29.43 -8.58 16.56
CA PHE A 312 -30.33 -8.72 15.43
C PHE A 312 -30.92 -7.35 15.10
N SER A 313 -31.10 -7.06 13.82
CA SER A 313 -31.79 -5.87 13.34
C SER A 313 -32.61 -6.21 12.08
N ALA A 314 -33.54 -5.35 11.71
CA ALA A 314 -34.34 -5.50 10.51
C ALA A 314 -34.46 -4.16 9.78
N ILE A 315 -34.45 -4.23 8.45
CA ILE A 315 -34.59 -3.08 7.56
C ILE A 315 -35.90 -3.23 6.77
N ALA A 316 -36.76 -2.22 6.87
CA ALA A 316 -38.07 -2.20 6.21
C ALA A 316 -37.99 -1.85 4.72
N VAL A 317 -36.99 -1.06 4.32
CA VAL A 317 -36.72 -0.69 2.92
C VAL A 317 -35.25 -0.95 2.64
N VAL A 318 -34.97 -1.96 1.84
CA VAL A 318 -33.60 -2.41 1.58
C VAL A 318 -32.82 -1.34 0.79
N PRO A 319 -31.64 -0.89 1.27
CA PRO A 319 -30.76 0.01 0.54
C PRO A 319 -29.99 -0.72 -0.56
N LEU A 320 -29.29 -0.01 -1.43
CA LEU A 320 -28.45 -0.65 -2.44
C LEU A 320 -27.26 -1.41 -1.84
N PHE A 321 -26.61 -0.81 -0.83
CA PHE A 321 -25.51 -1.42 -0.10
C PHE A 321 -25.74 -1.37 1.41
N LEU A 322 -25.38 -2.47 2.05
CA LEU A 322 -25.13 -2.54 3.49
C LEU A 322 -23.65 -2.62 3.74
N ARG A 323 -23.19 -1.98 4.81
CA ARG A 323 -21.84 -2.13 5.32
C ARG A 323 -21.90 -2.44 6.80
N PHE A 324 -21.00 -3.29 7.25
CA PHE A 324 -20.63 -3.33 8.65
C PHE A 324 -19.16 -2.97 8.78
N MET A 325 -18.87 -2.11 9.75
CA MET A 325 -17.55 -1.58 10.04
C MET A 325 -17.16 -2.02 11.43
N LEU A 326 -16.01 -2.68 11.57
CA LEU A 326 -15.31 -2.75 12.85
C LEU A 326 -14.69 -1.37 13.08
N ASN A 327 -15.11 -0.70 14.15
CA ASN A 327 -14.56 0.59 14.58
C ASN A 327 -13.32 0.39 15.47
N SER A 328 -13.28 -0.72 16.21
CA SER A 328 -12.13 -1.14 17.01
C SER A 328 -12.32 -2.58 17.51
N GLY A 329 -11.26 -3.12 18.12
CA GLY A 329 -11.25 -4.44 18.74
C GLY A 329 -10.47 -5.48 17.95
N THR A 330 -10.20 -6.59 18.63
CA THR A 330 -9.45 -7.74 18.09
C THR A 330 -10.34 -8.97 17.90
N GLY A 331 -11.65 -8.83 18.11
CA GLY A 331 -12.64 -9.86 17.88
C GLY A 331 -13.14 -9.93 16.44
N THR A 332 -14.10 -10.82 16.22
CA THR A 332 -14.71 -11.11 14.92
C THR A 332 -16.19 -10.76 14.94
N VAL A 333 -16.69 -10.26 13.82
CA VAL A 333 -18.12 -10.14 13.52
C VAL A 333 -18.43 -10.95 12.27
N ILE A 334 -19.39 -11.87 12.37
CA ILE A 334 -20.04 -12.49 11.21
C ILE A 334 -21.34 -11.74 10.96
N PHE A 335 -21.40 -11.00 9.87
CA PHE A 335 -22.58 -10.27 9.45
C PHE A 335 -23.36 -11.10 8.44
N THR A 336 -24.57 -11.49 8.82
CA THR A 336 -25.49 -12.27 8.00
C THR A 336 -26.68 -11.42 7.61
N VAL A 337 -26.92 -11.30 6.31
CA VAL A 337 -28.05 -10.58 5.72
C VAL A 337 -28.96 -11.56 5.01
N ARG A 338 -30.27 -11.43 5.24
CA ARG A 338 -31.28 -12.19 4.51
C ARG A 338 -32.36 -11.26 3.97
N GLN A 339 -32.37 -11.07 2.66
CA GLN A 339 -33.41 -10.31 1.97
C GLN A 339 -34.66 -11.16 1.73
N SER A 340 -35.82 -10.58 2.06
CA SER A 340 -37.14 -11.15 1.86
C SER A 340 -37.91 -10.31 0.85
N TYR A 341 -38.50 -11.00 -0.12
CA TYR A 341 -39.33 -10.42 -1.17
C TYR A 341 -40.77 -10.49 -0.67
N LEU A 342 -41.45 -9.36 -0.58
CA LEU A 342 -42.90 -9.35 -0.40
C LEU A 342 -43.52 -9.69 -1.76
N GLY A 343 -44.27 -10.79 -1.81
CA GLY A 343 -45.05 -11.18 -2.98
C GLY A 343 -46.29 -10.33 -3.15
#